data_AF-A0A2N5I8C9-F1
#
_entry.id   AF-A0A2N5I8C9-F1
#
_cell.length_a   1.000
_cell.length_b   1.000
_cell.length_c   1.000
_cell.angle_alpha   90.00
_cell.angle_beta   90.00
_cell.angle_gamma   90.00
#
_symmetry.space_group_name_H-M   'P 1'
#
loop_
_entity.id
_entity.type
_entity.pdbx_description
1 polymer ?
#
loop_
_entity_poly.entity_id
_entity_poly.type
_entity_poly.pdbx_seq_one_letter_code
_entity_poly.pdbx_strand_id
1 'polypeptide(L)'
;MMISPTTAGVISNAHVKYPAGLITDHIKTAATAKKSSYPTMSVTVDSTLLTGTYANKHKVPALVWFNEHEKRFISYGSDKKEIIKLGPKQVLTESVINLKKNHLSDEATTIHEELDARGLQSASINTLVFRGDKTQMLHVPKLLEVFQFLNKDTSVKGPSYFSYGILSQLNPKNKYTHLWQGFGFNDKFATEELKYLIEQDRVPSFSLIYLSDNDKKVHKKGVNQTEGIEDADKRLQAILNKYGSWEKALKDNLWIVMGDNGQTNVKDDKKTALVDLRKVLKDYRIHKISGNIQKQDQIVLGLNERMSFIYLLDESIKQEILQNNFKRTIALTR
;
A
#
# COMPACT_ATOMS: atom_id res chain seq x y z
N MET A 1 -6.69 19.24 2.42
CA MET A 1 -7.12 18.18 1.48
C MET A 1 -6.98 18.70 0.06
N MET A 2 -6.59 17.86 -0.89
CA MET A 2 -6.75 18.19 -2.30
C MET A 2 -7.34 16.97 -2.99
N ILE A 3 -8.53 17.17 -3.49
CA ILE A 3 -9.36 16.18 -4.14
C ILE A 3 -8.92 16.17 -5.61
N SER A 4 -8.68 14.99 -6.19
CA SER A 4 -8.33 14.84 -7.60
C SER A 4 -9.26 15.68 -8.49
N PRO A 5 -8.81 16.27 -9.60
CA PRO A 5 -9.69 16.97 -10.54
C PRO A 5 -10.88 16.11 -11.02
N THR A 6 -10.69 14.79 -11.09
CA THR A 6 -11.77 13.82 -11.38
C THR A 6 -12.78 13.66 -10.24
N THR A 7 -12.40 13.95 -9.00
CA THR A 7 -13.26 13.87 -7.82
C THR A 7 -13.88 15.24 -7.48
N ALA A 8 -13.26 16.36 -7.91
CA ALA A 8 -13.82 17.71 -7.75
C ALA A 8 -15.14 17.89 -8.52
N GLY A 9 -15.29 17.27 -9.69
CA GLY A 9 -16.55 17.30 -10.46
C GLY A 9 -17.69 16.44 -9.86
N VAL A 10 -17.37 15.50 -8.98
CA VAL A 10 -18.39 14.64 -8.32
C VAL A 10 -18.95 15.33 -7.07
N ILE A 11 -18.12 16.10 -6.36
CA ILE A 11 -18.52 16.81 -5.14
C ILE A 11 -19.39 18.03 -5.45
N SER A 12 -19.25 18.67 -6.62
CA SER A 12 -20.08 19.81 -6.99
C SER A 12 -21.53 19.45 -7.37
N ASN A 13 -21.79 18.19 -7.75
CA ASN A 13 -23.10 17.75 -8.26
C ASN A 13 -23.88 16.83 -7.32
N ALA A 14 -23.32 16.48 -6.17
CA ALA A 14 -24.04 15.77 -5.13
C ALA A 14 -24.81 16.79 -4.28
N HIS A 15 -26.12 16.95 -4.53
CA HIS A 15 -27.04 17.65 -3.61
C HIS A 15 -27.20 16.83 -2.32
N VAL A 16 -26.14 16.74 -1.52
CA VAL A 16 -26.16 16.20 -0.16
C VAL A 16 -26.11 17.40 0.77
N LYS A 17 -27.23 17.69 1.45
CA LYS A 17 -27.29 18.66 2.54
C LYS A 17 -26.44 18.13 3.70
N TYR A 18 -25.19 18.56 3.80
CA TYR A 18 -24.37 18.34 4.99
C TYR A 18 -24.76 19.38 6.07
N PRO A 19 -24.93 18.99 7.35
CA PRO A 19 -24.93 19.96 8.44
C PRO A 19 -23.53 20.60 8.55
N ALA A 20 -23.50 21.88 8.95
CA ALA A 20 -22.32 22.73 8.99
C ALA A 20 -21.09 22.10 9.70
N GLY A 21 -19.89 22.36 9.16
CA GLY A 21 -18.59 21.97 9.74
C GLY A 21 -17.75 21.06 8.85
N LEU A 22 -17.44 21.46 7.62
CA LEU A 22 -16.51 20.69 6.79
C LEU A 22 -15.07 20.98 7.24
N ILE A 23 -14.24 19.94 7.33
CA ILE A 23 -12.80 20.07 7.60
C ILE A 23 -12.11 21.03 6.60
N THR A 24 -12.65 21.13 5.38
CA THR A 24 -12.17 22.06 4.35
C THR A 24 -12.24 23.53 4.75
N ASP A 25 -13.12 23.89 5.69
CA ASP A 25 -13.35 25.27 6.11
C ASP A 25 -12.18 25.82 6.96
N HIS A 26 -11.26 24.94 7.41
CA HIS A 26 -10.14 25.28 8.30
C HIS A 26 -8.74 24.97 7.70
N ILE A 27 -8.61 24.75 6.38
CA ILE A 27 -7.37 24.23 5.76
C ILE A 27 -6.77 25.16 4.70
N LYS A 28 -5.44 25.31 4.72
CA LYS A 28 -4.66 25.77 3.56
C LYS A 28 -4.57 24.66 2.50
N THR A 29 -5.25 24.83 1.38
CA THR A 29 -5.18 23.92 0.24
C THR A 29 -4.04 24.31 -0.69
N ALA A 30 -3.03 23.47 -0.85
CA ALA A 30 -2.15 23.56 -2.02
C ALA A 30 -2.93 22.92 -3.17
N ALA A 31 -3.49 23.70 -4.10
CA ALA A 31 -4.43 23.25 -5.15
C ALA A 31 -3.76 22.69 -6.44
N THR A 32 -2.48 22.31 -6.37
CA THR A 32 -1.70 21.86 -7.54
C THR A 32 -1.56 20.34 -7.59
N ALA A 33 -2.01 19.70 -8.68
CA ALA A 33 -1.89 18.26 -8.95
C ALA A 33 -0.54 17.69 -8.45
N LYS A 34 -0.57 16.96 -7.33
CA LYS A 34 0.64 16.33 -6.78
C LYS A 34 0.99 15.13 -7.65
N LYS A 35 2.23 15.12 -8.14
CA LYS A 35 2.80 14.00 -8.90
C LYS A 35 3.10 12.86 -7.93
N SER A 36 2.50 11.69 -8.16
CA SER A 36 2.84 10.46 -7.44
C SER A 36 4.14 9.87 -8.01
N SER A 37 4.85 9.05 -7.23
CA SER A 37 6.01 8.32 -7.72
C SER A 37 5.61 7.32 -8.81
N TYR A 38 6.52 7.04 -9.73
CA TYR A 38 6.38 5.90 -10.63
C TYR A 38 7.17 4.70 -10.09
N PRO A 39 6.61 3.49 -10.10
CA PRO A 39 5.21 3.15 -10.41
C PRO A 39 4.20 3.65 -9.38
N THR A 40 2.97 3.95 -9.82
CA THR A 40 1.83 4.32 -8.95
C THR A 40 1.21 3.07 -8.33
N MET A 41 2.00 2.35 -7.54
CA MET A 41 1.60 1.19 -6.77
C MET A 41 1.77 1.51 -5.28
N SER A 42 0.79 1.19 -4.44
CA SER A 42 0.77 1.63 -3.03
C SER A 42 2.06 1.29 -2.28
N VAL A 43 2.61 0.07 -2.45
CA VAL A 43 3.87 -0.32 -1.79
C VAL A 43 5.06 0.54 -2.21
N THR A 44 5.12 0.93 -3.48
CA THR A 44 6.19 1.76 -4.04
C THR A 44 6.04 3.20 -3.55
N VAL A 45 4.81 3.73 -3.62
CA VAL A 45 4.51 5.09 -3.17
C VAL A 45 4.74 5.22 -1.67
N ASP A 46 4.27 4.27 -0.86
CA ASP A 46 4.46 4.27 0.59
C ASP A 46 5.94 4.21 0.94
N SER A 47 6.73 3.42 0.21
CA SER A 47 8.20 3.41 0.36
C SER A 47 8.82 4.76 0.00
N THR A 48 8.31 5.44 -1.04
CA THR A 48 8.76 6.79 -1.40
C THR A 48 8.38 7.82 -0.35
N LEU A 49 7.16 7.78 0.18
CA LEU A 49 6.69 8.66 1.25
C LEU A 49 7.51 8.46 2.52
N LEU A 50 7.83 7.20 2.84
CA LEU A 50 8.52 6.84 4.05
C LEU A 50 10.01 7.20 4.02
N THR A 51 10.65 7.13 2.85
CA THR A 51 12.10 7.35 2.70
C THR A 51 12.49 8.68 2.05
N GLY A 52 11.54 9.38 1.42
CA GLY A 52 11.84 10.56 0.60
C GLY A 52 12.64 10.26 -0.68
N THR A 53 12.76 8.99 -1.08
CA THR A 53 13.50 8.55 -2.28
C THR A 53 12.60 7.81 -3.26
N TYR A 54 13.02 7.63 -4.52
CA TYR A 54 12.25 6.85 -5.51
C TYR A 54 12.70 5.38 -5.58
N ALA A 55 11.96 4.56 -6.33
CA ALA A 55 12.18 3.11 -6.42
C ALA A 55 13.58 2.69 -6.85
N ASN A 56 14.28 3.53 -7.62
CA ASN A 56 15.68 3.29 -7.98
C ASN A 56 16.63 3.31 -6.76
N LYS A 57 16.26 4.00 -5.68
CA LYS A 57 16.99 4.09 -4.42
C LYS A 57 16.44 3.14 -3.34
N HIS A 58 15.15 3.20 -3.04
CA HIS A 58 14.57 2.36 -1.98
C HIS A 58 14.35 0.88 -2.37
N LYS A 59 14.51 0.54 -3.67
CA LYS A 59 14.50 -0.85 -4.20
C LYS A 59 13.20 -1.65 -4.03
N VAL A 60 12.07 -1.00 -3.77
CA VAL A 60 10.74 -1.64 -3.73
C VAL A 60 9.97 -1.22 -4.98
N PRO A 61 10.03 -1.96 -6.09
CA PRO A 61 9.60 -1.44 -7.39
C PRO A 61 8.10 -1.60 -7.64
N ALA A 62 7.46 -2.64 -7.10
CA ALA A 62 6.03 -2.91 -7.26
C ALA A 62 5.52 -3.98 -6.27
N LEU A 63 4.24 -4.36 -6.39
CA LEU A 63 3.62 -5.42 -5.57
C LEU A 63 4.16 -6.82 -5.88
N VAL A 64 4.49 -7.07 -7.15
CA VAL A 64 4.90 -8.39 -7.65
C VAL A 64 6.09 -8.23 -8.58
N TRP A 65 7.21 -8.84 -8.24
CA TRP A 65 8.42 -8.73 -9.04
C TRP A 65 9.27 -9.98 -8.92
N PHE A 66 10.19 -10.18 -9.86
CA PHE A 66 11.08 -11.34 -9.84
C PHE A 66 12.43 -10.90 -9.28
N ASN A 67 12.88 -11.55 -8.23
CA ASN A 67 14.21 -11.33 -7.68
C ASN A 67 15.20 -12.19 -8.48
N GLU A 68 16.01 -11.53 -9.31
CA GLU A 68 16.97 -12.22 -10.18
C GLU A 68 18.11 -12.91 -9.42
N HIS A 69 18.43 -12.45 -8.21
CA HIS A 69 19.44 -13.07 -7.36
C HIS A 69 18.87 -14.33 -6.69
N GLU A 70 17.67 -14.24 -6.12
CA GLU A 70 17.02 -15.37 -5.44
C GLU A 70 16.27 -16.32 -6.40
N LYS A 71 16.21 -15.96 -7.69
CA LYS A 71 15.51 -16.68 -8.76
C LYS A 71 14.06 -17.08 -8.41
N ARG A 72 13.33 -16.16 -7.76
CA ARG A 72 11.94 -16.38 -7.34
C ARG A 72 11.11 -15.12 -7.40
N PHE A 73 9.78 -15.28 -7.40
CA PHE A 73 8.86 -14.16 -7.26
C PHE A 73 8.82 -13.65 -5.83
N ILE A 74 8.83 -12.32 -5.71
CA ILE A 74 8.44 -11.59 -4.52
C ILE A 74 7.03 -11.05 -4.77
N SER A 75 6.13 -11.28 -3.82
CA SER A 75 4.78 -10.73 -3.85
C SER A 75 4.41 -10.23 -2.47
N TYR A 76 3.84 -9.03 -2.42
CA TYR A 76 3.28 -8.45 -1.21
C TYR A 76 1.75 -8.63 -1.11
N GLY A 77 1.18 -9.43 -2.01
CA GLY A 77 -0.25 -9.76 -2.06
C GLY A 77 -1.05 -8.86 -3.00
N SER A 78 -0.96 -9.12 -4.31
CA SER A 78 -1.69 -8.36 -5.34
C SER A 78 -3.08 -8.91 -5.64
N ASP A 79 -3.22 -10.24 -5.75
CA ASP A 79 -4.45 -10.92 -6.13
C ASP A 79 -4.58 -12.29 -5.45
N LYS A 80 -5.81 -12.75 -5.22
CA LYS A 80 -6.08 -14.05 -4.56
C LYS A 80 -5.49 -15.23 -5.32
N LYS A 81 -5.58 -15.27 -6.65
CA LYS A 81 -5.07 -16.39 -7.45
C LYS A 81 -3.55 -16.42 -7.44
N GLU A 82 -2.92 -15.24 -7.44
CA GLU A 82 -1.48 -15.13 -7.26
C GLU A 82 -1.05 -15.66 -5.90
N ILE A 83 -1.69 -15.19 -4.82
CA ILE A 83 -1.38 -15.60 -3.45
C ILE A 83 -1.46 -17.13 -3.30
N ILE A 84 -2.48 -17.75 -3.90
CA ILE A 84 -2.62 -19.22 -3.89
C ILE A 84 -1.45 -19.89 -4.64
N LYS A 85 -1.04 -19.36 -5.80
CA LYS A 85 0.02 -19.96 -6.63
C LYS A 85 1.42 -19.81 -6.04
N LEU A 86 1.72 -18.66 -5.44
CA LEU A 86 2.99 -18.39 -4.78
C LEU A 86 3.07 -19.01 -3.38
N GLY A 87 1.92 -19.20 -2.74
CA GLY A 87 1.84 -19.71 -1.38
C GLY A 87 1.53 -18.58 -0.38
N PRO A 88 0.41 -18.66 0.35
CA PRO A 88 0.02 -17.64 1.33
C PRO A 88 1.09 -17.38 2.41
N LYS A 89 1.80 -18.42 2.85
CA LYS A 89 2.90 -18.30 3.82
C LYS A 89 4.04 -17.44 3.29
N GLN A 90 4.44 -17.65 2.03
CA GLN A 90 5.48 -16.85 1.39
C GLN A 90 5.05 -15.39 1.31
N VAL A 91 3.88 -15.12 0.74
CA VAL A 91 3.37 -13.75 0.59
C VAL A 91 3.28 -13.03 1.93
N LEU A 92 2.76 -13.69 2.97
CA LEU A 92 2.71 -13.09 4.31
C LEU A 92 4.11 -12.78 4.85
N THR A 93 5.05 -13.71 4.71
CA THR A 93 6.45 -13.51 5.14
C THR A 93 7.09 -12.35 4.38
N GLU A 94 6.83 -12.24 3.07
CA GLU A 94 7.34 -11.13 2.27
C GLU A 94 6.78 -9.79 2.74
N SER A 95 5.47 -9.66 2.91
CA SER A 95 4.84 -8.40 3.32
C SER A 95 5.19 -8.01 4.76
N VAL A 96 5.17 -8.99 5.68
CA VAL A 96 5.28 -8.73 7.13
C VAL A 96 6.73 -8.73 7.61
N ILE A 97 7.67 -9.41 6.94
CA ILE A 97 9.05 -9.52 7.40
C ILE A 97 10.01 -8.96 6.36
N ASN A 98 10.10 -9.59 5.19
CA ASN A 98 11.21 -9.34 4.27
C ASN A 98 11.11 -7.98 3.57
N LEU A 99 9.91 -7.41 3.39
CA LEU A 99 9.72 -6.12 2.76
C LEU A 99 10.59 -5.04 3.40
N LYS A 100 10.59 -4.96 4.74
CA LYS A 100 11.37 -3.97 5.48
C LYS A 100 12.78 -4.45 5.85
N LYS A 101 12.96 -5.76 6.01
CA LYS A 101 14.24 -6.34 6.43
C LYS A 101 15.24 -6.51 5.29
N ASN A 102 14.77 -6.89 4.11
CA ASN A 102 15.62 -7.33 2.99
C ASN A 102 15.35 -6.57 1.68
N HIS A 103 14.12 -6.11 1.44
CA HIS A 103 13.75 -5.54 0.13
C HIS A 103 13.81 -4.01 0.08
N LEU A 104 13.39 -3.34 1.16
CA LEU A 104 13.58 -1.92 1.33
C LEU A 104 15.08 -1.69 1.59
N SER A 105 15.72 -0.89 0.74
CA SER A 105 17.16 -0.63 0.83
C SER A 105 17.57 -0.13 2.22
N ASP A 106 18.66 -0.67 2.77
CA ASP A 106 19.26 -0.17 4.01
C ASP A 106 19.91 1.21 3.81
N GLU A 107 20.24 1.59 2.56
CA GLU A 107 20.73 2.93 2.22
C GLU A 107 19.62 4.00 2.21
N ALA A 108 18.35 3.60 2.26
CA ALA A 108 17.20 4.50 2.20
C ALA A 108 16.58 4.67 3.59
N THR A 109 17.12 5.59 4.40
CA THR A 109 16.61 5.89 5.74
C THR A 109 15.14 6.29 5.71
N THR A 110 14.35 5.74 6.63
CA THR A 110 12.95 6.14 6.81
C THR A 110 12.82 7.36 7.72
N ILE A 111 11.70 8.09 7.60
CA ILE A 111 11.36 9.16 8.54
C ILE A 111 11.29 8.67 10.00
N HIS A 112 10.92 7.40 10.22
CA HIS A 112 10.89 6.84 11.57
C HIS A 112 12.29 6.62 12.15
N GLU A 113 13.23 6.13 11.33
CA GLU A 113 14.65 5.97 11.70
C GLU A 113 15.30 7.35 11.94
N GLU A 114 15.07 8.31 11.04
CA GLU A 114 15.57 9.68 11.18
C GLU A 114 15.08 10.37 12.45
N LEU A 115 13.81 10.17 12.83
CA LEU A 115 13.26 10.71 14.08
C LEU A 115 13.85 10.01 15.31
N ASP A 116 13.98 8.68 15.29
CA ASP A 116 14.56 7.94 16.43
C ASP A 116 16.02 8.33 16.68
N ALA A 117 16.81 8.52 15.62
CA ALA A 117 18.19 9.00 15.69
C ALA A 117 18.31 10.40 16.34
N ARG A 118 17.24 11.21 16.29
CA ARG A 118 17.14 12.52 16.95
C ARG A 118 16.50 12.47 18.33
N GLY A 119 16.24 11.26 18.86
CA GLY A 119 15.57 11.05 20.14
C GLY A 119 14.07 11.37 20.10
N LEU A 120 13.47 11.47 18.92
CA LEU A 120 12.05 11.74 18.73
C LEU A 120 11.29 10.45 18.46
N GLN A 121 10.14 10.31 19.11
CA GLN A 121 9.27 9.16 18.87
C GLN A 121 8.41 9.39 17.62
N SER A 122 7.96 8.29 17.01
CA SER A 122 6.99 8.31 15.92
C SER A 122 6.03 7.12 16.00
N ALA A 123 4.95 7.18 15.23
CA ALA A 123 3.94 6.13 15.11
C ALA A 123 3.72 5.70 13.66
N SER A 124 3.50 4.39 13.46
CA SER A 124 2.94 3.81 12.23
C SER A 124 1.71 3.00 12.61
N ILE A 125 0.57 3.35 12.00
CA ILE A 125 -0.73 2.72 12.23
C ILE A 125 -1.26 2.21 10.89
N ASN A 126 -1.28 0.88 10.75
CA ASN A 126 -1.79 0.16 9.58
C ASN A 126 -1.12 0.48 8.23
N THR A 127 0.04 1.13 8.23
CA THR A 127 0.75 1.45 6.99
C THR A 127 1.29 0.17 6.34
N LEU A 128 1.16 0.05 5.02
CA LEU A 128 1.62 -1.15 4.31
C LEU A 128 3.13 -1.32 4.43
N VAL A 129 3.86 -0.22 4.31
CA VAL A 129 5.32 -0.14 4.48
C VAL A 129 5.62 0.58 5.79
N PHE A 130 6.51 0.00 6.58
CA PHE A 130 7.04 0.57 7.81
C PHE A 130 8.45 0.03 8.05
N ARG A 131 9.33 0.84 8.63
CA ARG A 131 10.63 0.42 9.18
C ARG A 131 11.11 1.50 10.15
N GLY A 132 11.70 1.09 11.26
CA GLY A 132 12.22 1.95 12.33
C GLY A 132 13.16 1.15 13.24
N ASP A 133 13.89 1.79 14.13
CA ASP A 133 14.97 1.11 14.87
C ASP A 133 14.50 0.27 16.08
N LYS A 134 13.25 0.45 16.51
CA LYS A 134 12.69 -0.27 17.65
C LYS A 134 12.26 -1.67 17.26
N THR A 135 12.60 -2.65 18.09
CA THR A 135 12.12 -4.02 17.96
C THR A 135 10.69 -4.09 18.48
N GLN A 136 9.75 -4.44 17.60
CA GLN A 136 8.33 -4.59 17.90
C GLN A 136 7.96 -6.07 17.85
N MET A 137 7.48 -6.61 18.96
CA MET A 137 7.00 -7.99 19.04
C MET A 137 5.60 -8.09 18.43
N LEU A 138 5.38 -9.06 17.55
CA LEU A 138 4.07 -9.28 16.95
C LEU A 138 3.21 -10.21 17.81
N HIS A 139 1.94 -9.87 17.98
CA HIS A 139 0.93 -10.78 18.48
C HIS A 139 0.50 -11.73 17.35
N VAL A 140 1.20 -12.86 17.22
CA VAL A 140 0.88 -13.84 16.17
C VAL A 140 -0.35 -14.68 16.59
N PRO A 141 -1.48 -14.63 15.84
CA PRO A 141 -2.63 -15.46 16.11
C PRO A 141 -2.29 -16.95 16.05
N LYS A 142 -2.88 -17.75 16.95
CA LYS A 142 -2.56 -19.19 17.08
C LYS A 142 -2.69 -19.96 15.76
N LEU A 143 -3.63 -19.56 14.91
CA LEU A 143 -3.80 -20.15 13.58
C LEU A 143 -2.53 -20.00 12.71
N LEU A 144 -1.94 -18.80 12.70
CA LEU A 144 -0.72 -18.54 11.92
C LEU A 144 0.49 -19.26 12.51
N GLU A 145 0.55 -19.40 13.84
CA GLU A 145 1.58 -20.17 14.53
C GLU A 145 1.50 -21.67 14.19
N VAL A 146 0.30 -22.27 14.31
CA VAL A 146 0.08 -23.71 14.07
C VAL A 146 0.40 -24.11 12.65
N PHE A 147 0.01 -23.30 11.67
CA PHE A 147 0.36 -23.53 10.26
C PHE A 147 1.77 -23.07 9.88
N GLN A 148 2.56 -22.61 10.87
CA GLN A 148 3.94 -22.13 10.70
C GLN A 148 4.05 -20.99 9.69
N PHE A 149 3.03 -20.14 9.58
CA PHE A 149 3.05 -18.94 8.76
C PHE A 149 3.94 -17.86 9.37
N LEU A 150 3.88 -17.73 10.70
CA LEU A 150 4.75 -16.87 11.52
C LEU A 150 5.03 -17.58 12.85
N ASN A 151 6.22 -17.36 13.42
CA ASN A 151 6.58 -17.91 14.72
C ASN A 151 6.00 -17.04 15.85
N LYS A 152 5.71 -17.61 17.01
CA LYS A 152 5.17 -16.86 18.16
C LYS A 152 6.06 -15.67 18.56
N ASP A 153 7.38 -15.84 18.47
CA ASP A 153 8.35 -14.81 18.86
C ASP A 153 8.79 -13.92 17.68
N THR A 154 7.95 -13.86 16.63
CA THR A 154 8.23 -12.99 15.48
C THR A 154 8.28 -11.53 15.93
N SER A 155 9.36 -10.86 15.55
CA SER A 155 9.53 -9.43 15.75
C SER A 155 9.88 -8.73 14.45
N VAL A 156 9.62 -7.42 14.43
CA VAL A 156 9.90 -6.55 13.30
C VAL A 156 10.59 -5.28 13.78
N LYS A 157 11.29 -4.61 12.86
CA LYS A 157 11.84 -3.28 13.07
C LYS A 157 10.80 -2.22 12.67
N GLY A 158 10.42 -1.36 13.60
CA GLY A 158 9.35 -0.38 13.44
C GLY A 158 9.54 0.86 14.33
N PRO A 159 8.63 1.84 14.24
CA PRO A 159 8.67 3.04 15.08
C PRO A 159 8.31 2.72 16.54
N SER A 160 8.42 3.72 17.42
CA SER A 160 8.13 3.58 18.87
C SER A 160 6.69 3.13 19.15
N TYR A 161 5.72 3.72 18.44
CA TYR A 161 4.32 3.31 18.50
C TYR A 161 3.95 2.57 17.22
N PHE A 162 3.62 1.29 17.34
CA PHE A 162 3.38 0.44 16.18
C PHE A 162 2.07 -0.32 16.30
N SER A 163 1.20 -0.13 15.31
CA SER A 163 -0.07 -0.85 15.19
C SER A 163 -0.25 -1.39 13.78
N TYR A 164 -0.61 -2.66 13.66
CA TYR A 164 -0.67 -3.37 12.39
C TYR A 164 -1.68 -4.51 12.45
N GLY A 165 -2.96 -4.13 12.31
CA GLY A 165 -4.10 -5.04 12.41
C GLY A 165 -4.04 -5.94 13.64
N ILE A 166 -4.39 -7.21 13.46
CA ILE A 166 -4.36 -8.22 14.53
C ILE A 166 -2.94 -8.55 15.03
N LEU A 167 -1.89 -8.17 14.29
CA LEU A 167 -0.50 -8.50 14.62
C LEU A 167 0.13 -7.54 15.63
N SER A 168 -0.39 -6.32 15.78
CA SER A 168 0.06 -5.37 16.80
C SER A 168 -1.05 -4.36 17.07
N GLN A 169 -1.37 -4.13 18.34
CA GLN A 169 -2.38 -3.17 18.76
C GLN A 169 -1.80 -2.28 19.86
N LEU A 170 -1.98 -0.97 19.70
CA LEU A 170 -1.76 0.03 20.73
C LEU A 170 -2.96 0.09 21.68
N ASN A 171 -4.19 0.03 21.14
CA ASN A 171 -5.40 0.03 21.95
C ASN A 171 -5.82 -1.41 22.30
N PRO A 172 -5.69 -1.84 23.57
CA PRO A 172 -6.06 -3.20 23.98
C PRO A 172 -7.56 -3.49 23.87
N LYS A 173 -8.39 -2.45 23.70
CA LYS A 173 -9.85 -2.56 23.56
C LYS A 173 -10.32 -2.50 22.11
N ASN A 174 -9.41 -2.40 21.14
CA ASN A 174 -9.79 -2.30 19.73
C ASN A 174 -10.29 -3.65 19.21
N LYS A 175 -11.56 -3.69 18.81
CA LYS A 175 -12.27 -4.91 18.37
C LYS A 175 -12.40 -5.01 16.85
N TYR A 176 -11.84 -4.08 16.09
CA TYR A 176 -11.99 -4.06 14.62
C TYR A 176 -11.05 -5.04 13.90
N THR A 177 -10.70 -6.16 14.54
CA THR A 177 -9.72 -7.16 14.09
C THR A 177 -10.34 -8.45 13.55
N HIS A 178 -11.66 -8.51 13.41
CA HIS A 178 -12.34 -9.71 12.93
C HIS A 178 -12.03 -10.03 11.46
N LEU A 179 -12.20 -11.30 11.06
CA LEU A 179 -11.95 -11.75 9.68
C LEU A 179 -12.79 -10.97 8.64
N TRP A 180 -14.07 -10.72 8.92
CA TRP A 180 -14.94 -9.92 8.02
C TRP A 180 -14.57 -8.42 7.98
N GLN A 181 -13.65 -8.00 8.85
CA GLN A 181 -13.05 -6.65 8.89
C GLN A 181 -11.60 -6.67 8.37
N GLY A 182 -11.20 -7.73 7.67
CA GLY A 182 -9.86 -7.83 7.10
C GLY A 182 -8.76 -7.90 8.14
N PHE A 183 -9.00 -8.55 9.29
CA PHE A 183 -7.99 -8.74 10.35
C PHE A 183 -7.39 -7.44 10.91
N GLY A 184 -8.17 -6.36 10.93
CA GLY A 184 -7.69 -5.06 11.41
C GLY A 184 -7.12 -4.16 10.32
N PHE A 185 -7.00 -4.60 9.07
CA PHE A 185 -6.63 -3.76 7.93
C PHE A 185 -7.85 -3.02 7.37
N ASN A 186 -8.43 -2.15 8.19
CA ASN A 186 -9.60 -1.31 7.89
C ASN A 186 -9.52 0.04 8.61
N ASP A 187 -10.32 0.99 8.14
CA ASP A 187 -10.22 2.38 8.60
C ASP A 187 -10.71 2.55 10.04
N LYS A 188 -11.68 1.74 10.48
CA LYS A 188 -12.19 1.79 11.87
C LYS A 188 -11.12 1.38 12.85
N PHE A 189 -10.37 0.32 12.55
CA PHE A 189 -9.23 -0.10 13.37
C PHE A 189 -8.23 1.04 13.50
N ALA A 190 -7.73 1.57 12.37
CA ALA A 190 -6.72 2.63 12.39
C ALA A 190 -7.18 3.88 13.16
N THR A 191 -8.47 4.21 13.06
CA THR A 191 -9.11 5.30 13.80
C THR A 191 -9.06 5.07 15.31
N GLU A 192 -9.42 3.87 15.79
CA GLU A 192 -9.43 3.56 17.23
C GLU A 192 -8.02 3.52 17.84
N GLU A 193 -7.01 3.16 17.05
CA GLU A 193 -5.61 3.17 17.49
C GLU A 193 -5.12 4.60 17.71
N LEU A 194 -5.37 5.52 16.76
CA LEU A 194 -4.97 6.91 16.92
C LEU A 194 -5.77 7.62 18.01
N LYS A 195 -7.08 7.38 18.10
CA LYS A 195 -7.92 7.91 19.18
C LYS A 195 -7.36 7.52 20.55
N TYR A 196 -6.92 6.28 20.70
CA TYR A 196 -6.31 5.81 21.94
C TYR A 196 -5.02 6.59 22.26
N LEU A 197 -4.13 6.82 21.30
CA LEU A 197 -2.93 7.65 21.54
C LEU A 197 -3.30 9.08 21.98
N ILE A 198 -4.33 9.69 21.38
CA ILE A 198 -4.81 11.02 21.76
C ILE A 198 -5.37 11.01 23.18
N GLU A 199 -6.24 10.05 23.50
CA GLU A 199 -6.87 9.94 24.83
C GLU A 199 -5.87 9.65 25.95
N GLN A 200 -4.73 9.03 25.63
CA GLN A 200 -3.66 8.76 26.58
C GLN A 200 -2.59 9.86 26.64
N ASP A 201 -2.73 10.94 25.87
CA ASP A 201 -1.72 12.00 25.72
C ASP A 201 -0.34 11.44 25.28
N ARG A 202 -0.38 10.55 24.29
CA ARG A 202 0.78 9.78 23.77
C ARG A 202 1.00 9.94 22.26
N VAL A 203 0.40 10.95 21.63
CA VAL A 203 0.66 11.22 20.21
C VAL A 203 2.13 11.65 20.07
N PRO A 204 2.97 10.91 19.31
CA PRO A 204 4.37 11.25 19.17
C PRO A 204 4.59 12.40 18.18
N SER A 205 5.85 12.83 18.01
CA SER A 205 6.25 13.93 17.11
C SER A 205 5.83 13.73 15.65
N PHE A 206 5.63 12.48 15.22
CA PHE A 206 5.11 12.15 13.91
C PHE A 206 4.26 10.87 13.96
N SER A 207 3.07 10.91 13.39
CA SER A 207 2.21 9.73 13.26
C SER A 207 1.79 9.55 11.80
N LEU A 208 2.02 8.36 11.25
CA LEU A 208 1.55 7.96 9.92
C LEU A 208 0.41 6.94 10.07
N ILE A 209 -0.75 7.27 9.50
CA ILE A 209 -1.97 6.48 9.61
C ILE A 209 -2.50 6.18 8.21
N TYR A 210 -2.82 4.92 7.95
CA TYR A 210 -3.30 4.48 6.65
C TYR A 210 -4.80 4.11 6.68
N LEU A 211 -5.60 4.83 5.88
CA LEU A 211 -7.03 4.60 5.69
C LEU A 211 -7.26 3.92 4.33
N SER A 212 -7.20 2.59 4.33
CA SER A 212 -7.17 1.73 3.13
C SER A 212 -8.53 1.48 2.46
N ASP A 213 -9.66 1.73 3.13
CA ASP A 213 -10.94 1.17 2.66
C ASP A 213 -11.47 1.87 1.40
N ASN A 214 -11.10 3.13 1.15
CA ASN A 214 -11.51 3.84 -0.05
C ASN A 214 -11.02 3.14 -1.33
N ASP A 215 -9.76 2.70 -1.35
CA ASP A 215 -9.14 2.05 -2.49
C ASP A 215 -9.91 0.79 -2.91
N LYS A 216 -10.23 -0.08 -1.94
CA LYS A 216 -11.02 -1.31 -2.15
C LYS A 216 -12.40 -1.01 -2.77
N LYS A 217 -13.06 0.07 -2.33
CA LYS A 217 -14.39 0.45 -2.85
C LYS A 217 -14.28 0.97 -4.29
N VAL A 218 -13.28 1.80 -4.59
CA VAL A 218 -13.04 2.34 -5.94
C VAL A 218 -12.63 1.24 -6.91
N HIS A 219 -11.75 0.31 -6.53
CA HIS A 219 -11.40 -0.85 -7.36
C HIS A 219 -12.62 -1.72 -7.71
N LYS A 220 -13.60 -1.83 -6.82
CA LYS A 220 -14.79 -2.66 -7.03
C LYS A 220 -15.91 -1.94 -7.81
N LYS A 221 -16.10 -0.64 -7.58
CA LYS A 221 -17.28 0.12 -8.05
C LYS A 221 -16.94 1.21 -9.09
N GLY A 222 -15.66 1.49 -9.34
CA GLY A 222 -15.20 2.52 -10.27
C GLY A 222 -14.95 3.88 -9.61
N VAL A 223 -14.36 4.81 -10.39
CA VAL A 223 -13.83 6.09 -9.89
C VAL A 223 -14.89 7.10 -9.43
N ASN A 224 -16.15 6.89 -9.82
CA ASN A 224 -17.27 7.75 -9.42
C ASN A 224 -17.80 7.41 -8.01
N GLN A 225 -17.25 6.38 -7.36
CA GLN A 225 -17.68 5.96 -6.03
C GLN A 225 -17.16 6.92 -4.95
N THR A 226 -18.07 7.55 -4.19
CA THR A 226 -17.73 8.53 -3.13
C THR A 226 -17.80 7.95 -1.71
N GLU A 227 -18.53 6.86 -1.50
CA GLU A 227 -18.76 6.27 -0.17
C GLU A 227 -17.46 5.96 0.61
N GLY A 228 -16.35 5.70 -0.09
CA GLY A 228 -15.05 5.46 0.54
C GLY A 228 -14.43 6.72 1.12
N ILE A 229 -14.43 7.82 0.34
CA ILE A 229 -13.91 9.11 0.81
C ILE A 229 -14.80 9.73 1.88
N GLU A 230 -16.13 9.55 1.78
CA GLU A 230 -17.09 9.98 2.80
C GLU A 230 -16.89 9.25 4.13
N ASP A 231 -16.59 7.94 4.09
CA ASP A 231 -16.29 7.19 5.29
C ASP A 231 -14.96 7.62 5.90
N ALA A 232 -13.92 7.84 5.10
CA ALA A 232 -12.63 8.34 5.57
C ALA A 232 -12.76 9.73 6.23
N ASP A 233 -13.60 10.61 5.67
CA ASP A 233 -13.92 11.91 6.28
C ASP A 233 -14.55 11.75 7.67
N LYS A 234 -15.56 10.87 7.82
CA LYS A 234 -16.16 10.55 9.13
C LYS A 234 -15.13 10.00 10.13
N ARG A 235 -14.15 9.22 9.67
CA ARG A 235 -13.05 8.72 10.53
C ARG A 235 -12.16 9.85 11.02
N LEU A 236 -11.81 10.77 10.13
CA LEU A 236 -11.02 11.95 10.48
C LEU A 236 -11.76 12.85 11.47
N GLN A 237 -13.06 13.11 11.26
CA GLN A 237 -13.89 13.84 12.22
C GLN A 237 -13.88 13.16 13.60
N ALA A 238 -14.03 11.83 13.64
CA ALA A 238 -14.00 11.07 14.89
C ALA A 238 -12.67 11.16 15.64
N ILE A 239 -11.55 11.34 14.93
CA ILE A 239 -10.22 11.60 15.50
C ILE A 239 -10.15 13.04 16.03
N LEU A 240 -10.51 14.04 15.22
CA LEU A 240 -10.46 15.45 15.61
C LEU A 240 -11.32 15.75 16.84
N ASN A 241 -12.49 15.10 16.94
CA ASN A 241 -13.39 15.22 18.09
C ASN A 241 -12.77 14.76 19.42
N LYS A 242 -11.62 14.07 19.42
CA LYS A 242 -10.91 13.69 20.65
C LYS A 242 -10.08 14.80 21.28
N TYR A 243 -9.86 15.91 20.58
CA TYR A 243 -9.15 17.08 21.13
C TYR A 243 -10.07 18.04 21.88
N GLY A 244 -11.37 17.74 22.02
CA GLY A 244 -12.37 18.61 22.65
C GLY A 244 -12.90 19.71 21.73
N SER A 245 -12.06 20.27 20.85
CA SER A 245 -12.47 21.12 19.72
C SER A 245 -11.51 20.96 18.54
N TRP A 246 -11.96 21.31 17.33
CA TRP A 246 -11.11 21.23 16.14
C TRP A 246 -10.04 22.32 16.14
N GLU A 247 -10.31 23.50 16.70
CA GLU A 247 -9.33 24.57 16.88
C GLU A 247 -8.17 24.09 17.74
N LYS A 248 -8.46 23.36 18.82
CA LYS A 248 -7.41 22.74 19.65
C LYS A 248 -6.64 21.69 18.87
N ALA A 249 -7.32 20.83 18.11
CA ALA A 249 -6.67 19.82 17.26
C ALA A 249 -5.69 20.44 16.25
N LEU A 250 -6.08 21.56 15.62
CA LEU A 250 -5.30 22.28 14.61
C LEU A 250 -4.20 23.17 15.22
N LYS A 251 -4.39 23.65 16.45
CA LYS A 251 -3.38 24.41 17.19
C LYS A 251 -2.27 23.50 17.69
N ASP A 252 -2.63 22.33 18.21
CA ASP A 252 -1.70 21.42 18.87
C ASP A 252 -0.95 20.54 17.86
N ASN A 253 -1.45 20.37 16.63
CA ASN A 253 -0.89 19.46 15.63
C ASN A 253 -0.94 20.01 14.20
N LEU A 254 0.04 19.60 13.39
CA LEU A 254 -0.01 19.75 11.94
C LEU A 254 -0.65 18.50 11.29
N TRP A 255 -1.73 18.71 10.56
CA TRP A 255 -2.45 17.63 9.87
C TRP A 255 -2.13 17.63 8.37
N ILE A 256 -1.64 16.49 7.87
CA ILE A 256 -1.41 16.26 6.44
C ILE A 256 -2.30 15.10 5.99
N VAL A 257 -3.22 15.38 5.07
CA VAL A 257 -4.12 14.38 4.48
C VAL A 257 -3.90 14.35 2.98
N MET A 258 -3.56 13.17 2.46
CA MET A 258 -3.29 12.92 1.05
C MET A 258 -3.59 11.47 0.66
N GLY A 259 -3.86 11.25 -0.63
CA GLY A 259 -3.84 9.91 -1.22
C GLY A 259 -2.43 9.54 -1.69
N ASP A 260 -2.16 8.25 -1.79
CA ASP A 260 -0.92 7.68 -2.34
C ASP A 260 -0.89 7.83 -3.87
N ASN A 261 -1.99 7.53 -4.55
CA ASN A 261 -2.10 7.65 -5.99
C ASN A 261 -3.53 7.94 -6.47
N GLY A 262 -3.66 8.23 -7.77
CA GLY A 262 -4.93 8.46 -8.44
C GLY A 262 -5.45 7.22 -9.15
N GLN A 263 -6.77 7.13 -9.27
CA GLN A 263 -7.47 6.03 -9.92
C GLN A 263 -8.05 6.46 -11.28
N THR A 264 -8.17 5.52 -12.22
CA THR A 264 -8.74 5.76 -13.56
C THR A 264 -9.72 4.67 -13.92
N ASN A 265 -10.70 5.01 -14.78
CA ASN A 265 -11.60 4.01 -15.34
C ASN A 265 -10.84 3.04 -16.24
N VAL A 266 -11.28 1.78 -16.18
CA VAL A 266 -10.90 0.70 -17.09
C VAL A 266 -12.19 0.27 -17.81
N LYS A 267 -12.09 -0.18 -19.07
CA LYS A 267 -13.25 -0.67 -19.81
C LYS A 267 -13.91 -1.84 -19.07
N ASP A 268 -15.24 -1.89 -19.06
CA ASP A 268 -15.98 -2.96 -18.38
C ASP A 268 -15.75 -4.34 -19.01
N ASP A 269 -15.61 -4.39 -20.34
CA ASP A 269 -15.31 -5.63 -21.04
C ASP A 269 -13.84 -6.03 -20.89
N LYS A 270 -13.61 -7.04 -20.05
CA LYS A 270 -12.29 -7.63 -19.81
C LYS A 270 -11.57 -8.08 -21.08
N LYS A 271 -12.28 -8.46 -22.14
CA LYS A 271 -11.65 -8.89 -23.40
C LYS A 271 -10.96 -7.74 -24.12
N THR A 272 -11.48 -6.52 -23.96
CA THR A 272 -10.93 -5.30 -24.57
C THR A 272 -10.13 -4.46 -23.59
N ALA A 273 -10.30 -4.66 -22.28
CA ALA A 273 -9.56 -4.00 -21.22
C ALA A 273 -8.18 -4.62 -20.93
N LEU A 274 -8.03 -5.93 -21.13
CA LEU A 274 -6.82 -6.67 -20.74
C LEU A 274 -5.91 -6.94 -21.94
N VAL A 275 -4.60 -6.77 -21.72
CA VAL A 275 -3.56 -7.23 -22.64
C VAL A 275 -2.99 -8.55 -22.12
N ASP A 276 -3.26 -9.66 -22.81
CA ASP A 276 -2.71 -10.96 -22.44
C ASP A 276 -1.25 -11.10 -22.93
N LEU A 277 -0.30 -10.77 -22.06
CA LEU A 277 1.13 -10.83 -22.36
C LEU A 277 1.60 -12.22 -22.84
N ARG A 278 0.91 -13.29 -22.47
CA ARG A 278 1.26 -14.64 -22.96
C ARG A 278 0.93 -14.82 -24.42
N LYS A 279 -0.10 -14.13 -24.92
CA LYS A 279 -0.42 -14.10 -26.36
C LYS A 279 0.56 -13.20 -27.11
N VAL A 280 0.91 -12.05 -26.52
CA VAL A 280 1.88 -11.11 -27.11
C VAL A 280 3.26 -11.73 -27.25
N LEU A 281 3.66 -12.52 -26.26
CA LEU A 281 4.98 -13.16 -26.16
C LEU A 281 4.91 -14.67 -26.39
N LYS A 282 3.94 -15.13 -27.19
CA LYS A 282 3.67 -16.56 -27.42
C LYS A 282 4.85 -17.35 -27.99
N ASP A 283 5.78 -16.67 -28.65
CA ASP A 283 6.95 -17.27 -29.29
C ASP A 283 8.07 -17.55 -28.28
N TYR A 284 7.90 -17.16 -27.02
CA TYR A 284 8.85 -17.38 -25.93
C TYR A 284 8.32 -18.37 -24.91
N ARG A 285 9.22 -19.12 -24.28
CA ARG A 285 8.90 -19.96 -23.12
C ARG A 285 8.77 -19.11 -21.86
N ILE A 286 7.54 -18.71 -21.56
CA ILE A 286 7.23 -17.90 -20.38
C ILE A 286 7.12 -18.78 -19.15
N HIS A 287 7.90 -18.46 -18.13
CA HIS A 287 7.86 -19.12 -16.84
C HIS A 287 6.47 -18.99 -16.18
N LYS A 288 5.99 -20.09 -15.60
CA LYS A 288 4.74 -20.09 -14.84
C LYS A 288 5.01 -19.60 -13.42
N ILE A 289 4.21 -18.65 -12.94
CA ILE A 289 4.32 -18.10 -11.58
C ILE A 289 4.33 -19.16 -10.46
N SER A 290 3.82 -20.36 -10.72
CA SER A 290 3.90 -21.50 -9.82
C SER A 290 5.13 -22.37 -10.11
N GLY A 291 5.95 -22.60 -9.10
CA GLY A 291 7.08 -23.53 -9.15
C GLY A 291 8.43 -22.87 -9.39
N ASN A 292 9.47 -23.69 -9.53
CA ASN A 292 10.85 -23.23 -9.70
C ASN A 292 11.12 -22.88 -11.17
N ILE A 293 12.02 -21.92 -11.38
CA ILE A 293 12.56 -21.58 -12.69
C ILE A 293 13.20 -22.82 -13.33
N GLN A 294 12.87 -23.06 -14.60
CA GLN A 294 13.42 -24.15 -15.38
C GLN A 294 14.48 -23.65 -16.36
N LYS A 295 15.45 -24.49 -16.74
CA LYS A 295 16.53 -24.12 -17.66
C LYS A 295 16.02 -23.65 -19.03
N GLN A 296 14.89 -24.17 -19.47
CA GLN A 296 14.26 -23.79 -20.72
C GLN A 296 13.43 -22.51 -20.63
N ASP A 297 13.13 -22.00 -19.43
CA ASP A 297 12.35 -20.76 -19.30
C ASP A 297 13.17 -19.60 -19.88
N GLN A 298 12.52 -18.80 -20.72
CA GLN A 298 13.16 -17.68 -21.43
C GLN A 298 12.78 -16.33 -20.85
N ILE A 299 11.55 -16.20 -20.35
CA ILE A 299 10.99 -14.93 -19.86
C ILE A 299 10.22 -15.16 -18.57
N VAL A 300 10.37 -14.22 -17.61
CA VAL A 300 9.50 -14.09 -16.44
C VAL A 300 8.69 -12.80 -16.53
N LEU A 301 7.41 -12.86 -16.15
CA LEU A 301 6.51 -11.71 -16.15
C LEU A 301 6.11 -11.33 -14.72
N GLY A 302 6.51 -10.13 -14.29
CA GLY A 302 6.06 -9.53 -13.03
C GLY A 302 4.87 -8.59 -13.26
N LEU A 303 3.65 -9.11 -13.13
CA LEU A 303 2.41 -8.41 -13.48
C LEU A 303 2.00 -7.42 -12.36
N ASN A 304 1.80 -6.15 -12.68
CA ASN A 304 1.40 -5.11 -11.73
C ASN A 304 0.34 -4.19 -12.36
N GLU A 305 -0.80 -4.78 -12.70
CA GLU A 305 -1.95 -4.12 -13.35
C GLU A 305 -1.58 -3.34 -14.63
N ARG A 306 -1.43 -2.01 -14.53
CA ARG A 306 -1.15 -1.09 -15.64
C ARG A 306 0.30 -1.12 -16.10
N MET A 307 1.15 -1.88 -15.44
CA MET A 307 2.53 -2.13 -15.85
C MET A 307 2.93 -3.59 -15.63
N SER A 308 3.98 -4.01 -16.31
CA SER A 308 4.58 -5.32 -16.10
C SER A 308 6.09 -5.22 -16.24
N PHE A 309 6.80 -5.95 -15.39
CA PHE A 309 8.21 -6.26 -15.63
C PHE A 309 8.32 -7.48 -16.54
N ILE A 310 9.31 -7.46 -17.42
CA ILE A 310 9.65 -8.56 -18.32
C ILE A 310 11.13 -8.85 -18.07
N TYR A 311 11.43 -9.96 -17.41
CA TYR A 311 12.79 -10.39 -17.12
C TYR A 311 13.22 -11.39 -18.18
N LEU A 312 14.39 -11.16 -18.77
CA LEU A 312 14.97 -12.04 -19.78
C LEU A 312 15.91 -13.02 -19.07
N LEU A 313 15.53 -14.29 -19.08
CA LEU A 313 16.37 -15.36 -18.53
C LEU A 313 17.35 -15.91 -19.57
N ASP A 314 16.96 -15.81 -20.84
CA ASP A 314 17.77 -16.24 -21.98
C ASP A 314 18.48 -15.02 -22.59
N GLU A 315 19.79 -14.95 -22.38
CA GLU A 315 20.66 -13.84 -22.81
C GLU A 315 20.71 -13.67 -24.34
N SER A 316 20.29 -14.69 -25.11
CA SER A 316 20.21 -14.59 -26.57
C SER A 316 19.07 -13.68 -27.05
N ILE A 317 18.09 -13.39 -26.18
CA ILE A 317 16.94 -12.56 -26.51
C ILE A 317 17.32 -11.08 -26.45
N LYS A 318 17.34 -10.44 -27.63
CA LYS A 318 17.57 -9.00 -27.72
C LYS A 318 16.30 -8.21 -27.35
N GLN A 319 16.45 -7.23 -26.46
CA GLN A 319 15.36 -6.37 -26.00
C GLN A 319 14.60 -5.67 -27.16
N GLU A 320 15.31 -5.29 -28.23
CA GLU A 320 14.73 -4.65 -29.41
C GLU A 320 13.66 -5.52 -30.10
N ILE A 321 13.87 -6.84 -30.13
CA ILE A 321 12.94 -7.79 -30.74
C ILE A 321 11.63 -7.81 -29.94
N LEU A 322 11.71 -7.78 -28.61
CA LEU A 322 10.54 -7.69 -27.75
C LEU A 322 9.78 -6.39 -27.95
N GLN A 323 10.49 -5.26 -28.02
CA GLN A 323 9.88 -3.95 -28.27
C GLN A 323 9.08 -3.94 -29.58
N ASN A 324 9.61 -4.57 -30.63
CA ASN A 324 8.92 -4.68 -31.92
C ASN A 324 7.65 -5.54 -31.84
N ASN A 325 7.66 -6.63 -31.07
CA ASN A 325 6.45 -7.43 -30.83
C ASN A 325 5.37 -6.60 -30.13
N PHE A 326 5.73 -5.82 -29.11
CA PHE A 326 4.80 -4.93 -28.42
C PHE A 326 4.25 -3.82 -29.33
N LYS A 327 5.09 -3.16 -30.13
CA LYS A 327 4.66 -2.13 -31.09
C LYS A 327 3.61 -2.67 -32.06
N ARG A 328 3.81 -3.88 -32.58
CA ARG A 328 2.85 -4.55 -33.48
C ARG A 328 1.53 -4.86 -32.78
N THR A 329 1.56 -5.38 -31.55
CA THR A 329 0.34 -5.71 -30.81
C THR A 329 -0.45 -4.48 -30.35
N ILE A 330 0.23 -3.42 -29.90
CA ILE A 330 -0.42 -2.17 -29.51
C ILE A 330 -1.09 -1.48 -30.71
N ALA A 331 -0.47 -1.57 -31.89
CA ALA A 331 -1.08 -1.07 -33.14
C ALA A 331 -2.35 -1.86 -33.55
N LEU A 332 -2.46 -3.12 -33.16
CA LEU A 332 -3.64 -3.97 -33.44
C LEU A 332 -4.76 -3.85 -32.39
N THR A 333 -4.51 -3.18 -31.27
CA THR A 333 -5.46 -3.03 -30.15
C THR A 333 -6.01 -1.61 -29.96
N ARG A 334 -5.54 -0.65 -30.78
CA ARG A 334 -6.10 0.69 -30.92
C ARG A 334 -7.06 0.74 -32.11
#